data_AF-A0A938VQ78-F1
#
_entry.id   AF-A0A938VQ78-F1
#
_cell.length_a   1.000
_cell.length_b   1.000
_cell.length_c   1.000
_cell.angle_alpha   90.00
_cell.angle_beta   90.00
_cell.angle_gamma   90.00
#
_symmetry.space_group_name_H-M   'P 1'
#
loop_
_entity.id
_entity.type
_entity.pdbx_description
1 polymer ?
#
loop_
_entity_poly.entity_id
_entity_poly.type
_entity_poly.pdbx_seq_one_letter_code
_entity_poly.pdbx_strand_id
1 'polypeptide(L)'
;MPTPHYCRRSGYLLGPDGRVSEDPAEFYLGEEQVVVGCNRLRCGRCGQLVGVERDPLPEEQEFRAYRCDCVVHRENGPSRPADFEDPDTYESALPWACAGHPAATLPLDLDGIRIAPDTDFPALMRRTLAGWSPELARPGERSSPVGWAIKLFVRLLDTGIEQRVSTAAAACITDADPRVRAAALWFVAAFPEAAGAERVEDHVAGDRTLFAGVPDPTASASCTLETRLLRALGRRVLARDGAGRVKAARALDLAKAEALRPGQGTVLFSFLADADPDWLAANAAAIARTGPEAWVWLMSTIPDDRLAEVARQLAAVPRVDRARLRK
;
A
#
# COMPACT_ATOMS: atom_id res chain seq x y z
N MET A 1 0.11 -14.36 -24.65
CA MET A 1 1.06 -13.28 -24.32
C MET A 1 0.77 -12.85 -22.89
N PRO A 2 1.77 -12.60 -22.03
CA PRO A 2 1.54 -12.11 -20.68
C PRO A 2 0.80 -10.76 -20.72
N THR A 3 -0.15 -10.57 -19.81
CA THR A 3 -0.90 -9.31 -19.67
C THR A 3 0.07 -8.26 -19.11
N PRO A 4 0.10 -7.03 -19.66
CA PRO A 4 1.00 -6.00 -19.14
C PRO A 4 0.50 -5.43 -17.80
N HIS A 5 1.43 -5.02 -16.93
CA HIS A 5 1.14 -4.38 -15.65
C HIS A 5 0.90 -2.89 -15.80
N TYR A 6 -0.18 -2.36 -15.23
CA TYR A 6 -0.46 -0.93 -15.30
C TYR A 6 -0.10 -0.24 -13.98
N CYS A 7 0.52 0.93 -14.06
CA CYS A 7 0.68 1.81 -12.90
C CYS A 7 -0.69 2.15 -12.31
N ARG A 8 -0.77 2.29 -10.98
CA ARG A 8 -1.97 2.88 -10.35
C ARG A 8 -2.20 4.31 -10.84
N ARG A 9 -3.48 4.72 -10.89
CA ARG A 9 -3.92 6.06 -11.31
C ARG A 9 -3.28 6.50 -12.63
N SER A 10 -3.31 5.62 -13.61
CA SER A 10 -2.84 5.89 -14.97
C SER A 10 -1.33 6.23 -15.10
N GLY A 11 -0.54 6.13 -14.02
CA GLY A 11 0.87 6.51 -13.98
C GLY A 11 1.12 7.84 -13.26
N TYR A 12 2.36 8.06 -12.83
CA TYR A 12 2.75 9.26 -12.09
C TYR A 12 3.74 10.10 -12.88
N LEU A 13 3.54 11.41 -12.81
CA LEU A 13 4.47 12.45 -13.19
C LEU A 13 5.31 12.83 -11.97
N LEU A 14 6.58 13.07 -12.21
CA LEU A 14 7.55 13.54 -11.25
C LEU A 14 8.18 14.85 -11.72
N GLY A 15 8.52 15.71 -10.78
CA GLY A 15 9.31 16.92 -11.02
C GLY A 15 10.78 16.65 -11.34
N PRO A 16 11.63 17.69 -11.31
CA PRO A 16 13.03 17.61 -11.72
C PRO A 16 13.84 16.61 -10.89
N ASP A 17 13.63 16.62 -9.57
CA ASP A 17 14.35 15.77 -8.60
C ASP A 17 13.90 14.31 -8.64
N GLY A 18 12.68 14.05 -9.10
CA GLY A 18 12.14 12.71 -9.19
C GLY A 18 12.77 11.90 -10.33
N ARG A 19 12.91 10.59 -10.15
CA ARG A 19 13.48 9.68 -11.15
C ARG A 19 12.37 8.99 -11.95
N VAL A 20 12.41 9.15 -13.27
CA VAL A 20 11.69 8.28 -14.21
C VAL A 20 12.63 7.13 -14.57
N SER A 21 12.17 5.89 -14.44
CA SER A 21 13.02 4.74 -14.76
C SER A 21 13.26 4.62 -16.26
N GLU A 22 14.41 4.08 -16.67
CA GLU A 22 14.66 3.68 -18.07
C GLU A 22 14.22 2.24 -18.34
N ASP A 23 14.00 1.46 -17.29
CA ASP A 23 13.61 0.06 -17.40
C ASP A 23 12.10 -0.05 -17.70
N PRO A 24 11.70 -0.61 -18.86
CA PRO A 24 10.30 -0.66 -19.25
C PRO A 24 9.44 -1.52 -18.31
N ALA A 25 10.02 -2.48 -17.58
CA ALA A 25 9.28 -3.32 -16.64
C ALA A 25 9.14 -2.68 -15.25
N GLU A 26 9.67 -1.46 -15.03
CA GLU A 26 9.61 -0.80 -13.73
C GLU A 26 8.39 0.09 -13.64
N PHE A 27 7.53 -0.16 -12.64
CA PHE A 27 6.30 0.58 -12.43
C PHE A 27 6.08 0.85 -10.95
N TYR A 28 5.18 1.80 -10.68
CA TYR A 28 4.87 2.26 -9.34
C TYR A 28 3.51 1.72 -8.87
N LEU A 29 3.48 1.25 -7.62
CA LEU A 29 2.30 0.62 -7.02
C LEU A 29 1.60 1.44 -5.91
N GLY A 30 2.09 2.64 -5.57
CA GLY A 30 1.34 3.56 -4.69
C GLY A 30 2.14 4.21 -3.56
N GLU A 31 1.41 5.05 -2.81
CA GLU A 31 1.86 6.16 -1.95
C GLU A 31 2.85 5.80 -0.82
N GLU A 32 2.99 4.52 -0.48
CA GLU A 32 3.91 4.07 0.59
C GLU A 32 5.34 3.77 0.09
N GLN A 33 5.59 3.87 -1.22
CA GLN A 33 6.90 3.67 -1.83
C GLN A 33 7.50 5.00 -2.31
N VAL A 34 8.81 5.04 -2.51
CA VAL A 34 9.42 6.15 -3.25
C VAL A 34 8.82 6.18 -4.64
N VAL A 35 8.15 7.29 -4.97
CA VAL A 35 7.46 7.45 -6.25
C VAL A 35 8.45 7.37 -7.39
N VAL A 36 8.26 6.39 -8.28
CA VAL A 36 8.99 6.27 -9.54
C VAL A 36 8.05 6.73 -10.64
N GLY A 37 8.51 7.65 -11.48
CA GLY A 37 7.68 8.22 -12.54
C GLY A 37 7.42 7.18 -13.62
N CYS A 38 6.22 7.21 -14.20
CA CYS A 38 5.83 6.27 -15.24
C CYS A 38 6.60 6.57 -16.53
N ASN A 39 7.46 5.63 -16.94
CA ASN A 39 8.22 5.73 -18.19
C ASN A 39 7.49 5.16 -19.41
N ARG A 40 6.21 4.78 -19.23
CA ARG A 40 5.36 4.18 -20.27
C ARG A 40 4.03 4.89 -20.41
N LEU A 41 3.96 6.18 -20.12
CA LEU A 41 2.77 6.99 -20.41
C LEU A 41 2.53 7.01 -21.92
N ARG A 42 1.28 6.85 -22.34
CA ARG A 42 0.81 6.91 -23.72
C ARG A 42 -0.31 7.92 -23.85
N CYS A 43 -0.23 8.75 -24.87
CA CYS A 43 -1.28 9.71 -25.18
C CYS A 43 -2.50 9.02 -25.80
N GLY A 44 -3.68 9.19 -25.21
CA GLY A 44 -4.95 8.71 -25.73
C GLY A 44 -5.44 9.43 -26.99
N ARG A 45 -4.82 10.58 -27.35
CA ARG A 45 -5.13 11.30 -28.60
C ARG A 45 -4.31 10.80 -29.79
N CYS A 46 -2.97 10.87 -29.73
CA CYS A 46 -2.10 10.44 -30.83
C CYS A 46 -1.57 9.00 -30.71
N GLY A 47 -1.80 8.32 -29.60
CA GLY A 47 -1.33 6.95 -29.36
C GLY A 47 0.17 6.81 -29.09
N GLN A 48 0.96 7.89 -29.12
CA GLN A 48 2.41 7.85 -28.90
C GLN A 48 2.78 7.69 -27.42
N LEU A 49 3.95 7.11 -27.17
CA LEU A 49 4.58 7.18 -25.85
C LEU A 49 5.02 8.61 -25.56
N VAL A 50 4.82 9.03 -24.33
CA VAL A 50 5.21 10.36 -23.84
C VAL A 50 6.70 10.35 -23.59
N GLY A 51 7.43 11.22 -24.31
CA GLY A 51 8.85 11.47 -24.07
C GLY A 51 9.03 12.25 -22.77
N VAL A 52 10.10 11.93 -22.02
CA VAL A 52 10.43 12.59 -20.75
C VAL A 52 11.82 13.17 -20.85
N GLU A 53 11.94 14.48 -20.63
CA GLU A 53 13.21 15.19 -20.67
C GLU A 53 13.36 16.11 -19.48
N ARG A 54 14.59 16.27 -19.01
CA ARG A 54 14.91 17.39 -18.12
C ARG A 54 15.05 18.62 -19.02
N ASP A 55 14.27 19.65 -18.77
CA ASP A 55 14.33 20.91 -19.52
C ASP A 55 15.23 21.86 -18.73
N PRO A 56 16.50 22.08 -19.12
CA PRO A 56 17.38 23.03 -18.45
C PRO A 56 16.94 24.44 -18.84
N LEU A 57 16.02 25.03 -18.08
CA LEU A 57 15.72 26.44 -18.25
C LEU A 57 16.85 27.30 -17.66
N PRO A 58 17.17 28.46 -18.28
CA PRO A 58 18.04 29.43 -17.66
C PRO A 58 17.32 30.08 -16.47
N GLU A 59 17.98 30.01 -15.31
CA GLU A 59 17.67 30.70 -14.05
C GLU A 59 16.48 30.12 -13.23
N GLU A 60 16.86 29.31 -12.24
CA GLU A 60 16.19 29.05 -10.94
C GLU A 60 14.95 28.15 -10.85
N GLN A 61 14.35 27.68 -11.95
CA GLN A 61 13.30 26.66 -11.86
C GLN A 61 13.59 25.47 -12.76
N GLU A 62 14.02 24.36 -12.15
CA GLU A 62 14.11 23.07 -12.84
C GLU A 62 12.70 22.49 -12.99
N PHE A 63 12.34 22.09 -14.21
CA PHE A 63 11.12 21.35 -14.49
C PHE A 63 11.48 20.06 -15.19
N ARG A 64 10.59 19.07 -15.09
CA ARG A 64 10.59 17.92 -15.98
C ARG A 64 9.55 18.10 -17.08
N ALA A 65 9.98 18.07 -18.32
CA ALA A 65 9.10 18.13 -19.47
C ALA A 65 8.63 16.74 -19.87
N TYR A 66 7.33 16.61 -20.05
CA TYR A 66 6.66 15.45 -20.63
C TYR A 66 6.02 15.87 -21.94
N ARG A 67 6.26 15.13 -23.03
CA ARG A 67 5.80 15.56 -24.36
C ARG A 67 5.32 14.43 -25.26
N CYS A 68 4.32 14.74 -26.05
CA CYS A 68 3.87 13.98 -27.21
C CYS A 68 3.45 14.98 -28.30
N ASP A 69 3.04 14.52 -29.48
CA ASP A 69 2.59 15.41 -30.56
C ASP A 69 1.38 16.30 -30.21
N CYS A 70 0.59 15.91 -29.20
CA CYS A 70 -0.62 16.65 -28.82
C CYS A 70 -0.44 17.66 -27.68
N VAL A 71 0.48 17.39 -26.75
CA VAL A 71 0.58 18.11 -25.47
C VAL A 71 2.03 18.11 -25.00
N VAL A 72 2.47 19.26 -24.48
CA VAL A 72 3.68 19.41 -23.67
C VAL A 72 3.25 19.83 -22.26
N HIS A 73 3.69 19.09 -21.25
CA HIS A 73 3.44 19.40 -19.84
C HIS A 73 4.77 19.55 -19.10
N ARG A 74 4.82 20.48 -18.14
CA ARG A 74 5.98 20.76 -17.30
C ARG A 74 5.62 20.53 -15.84
N GLU A 75 6.32 19.59 -15.22
CA GLU A 75 6.13 19.22 -13.82
C GLU A 75 7.24 19.85 -12.95
N ASN A 76 6.86 20.62 -11.93
CA ASN A 76 7.75 21.12 -10.88
C ASN A 76 7.44 20.54 -9.49
N GLY A 77 6.32 19.83 -9.33
CA GLY A 77 5.92 19.24 -8.07
C GLY A 77 6.68 17.95 -7.76
N PRO A 78 6.64 17.48 -6.49
CA PRO A 78 7.34 16.27 -6.08
C PRO A 78 6.83 15.03 -6.84
N SER A 79 5.52 14.89 -6.99
CA SER A 79 4.87 13.88 -7.82
C SER A 79 3.38 14.16 -7.94
N ARG A 80 2.76 13.84 -9.09
CA ARG A 80 1.29 13.81 -9.23
C ARG A 80 0.82 12.70 -10.17
N PRO A 81 -0.38 12.13 -9.97
CA PRO A 81 -0.98 11.22 -10.95
C PRO A 81 -1.18 11.90 -12.31
N ALA A 82 -1.03 11.14 -13.41
CA ALA A 82 -1.23 11.65 -14.76
C ALA A 82 -2.70 11.97 -15.06
N ASP A 83 -3.62 11.27 -14.38
CA ASP A 83 -5.07 11.47 -14.45
C ASP A 83 -5.59 12.44 -13.37
N PHE A 84 -4.70 13.15 -12.67
CA PHE A 84 -5.11 14.13 -11.67
C PHE A 84 -5.80 15.32 -12.33
N GLU A 85 -7.03 15.60 -11.88
CA GLU A 85 -7.76 16.83 -12.16
C GLU A 85 -7.73 17.69 -10.89
N ASP A 86 -7.22 18.91 -11.02
CA ASP A 86 -7.25 19.88 -9.94
C ASP A 86 -8.52 20.74 -10.07
N PRO A 87 -9.48 20.61 -9.13
CA PRO A 87 -10.72 21.37 -9.20
C PRO A 87 -10.52 22.88 -9.04
N ASP A 88 -9.38 23.31 -8.46
CA ASP A 88 -9.13 24.71 -8.14
C ASP A 88 -8.32 25.44 -9.21
N THR A 89 -7.55 24.73 -10.04
CA THR A 89 -6.66 25.34 -11.05
C THR A 89 -7.17 25.27 -12.50
N TYR A 90 -8.35 24.68 -12.74
CA TYR A 90 -8.88 24.39 -14.08
C TYR A 90 -7.93 23.57 -14.98
N GLU A 91 -6.90 22.95 -14.40
CA GLU A 91 -6.01 22.07 -15.13
C GLU A 91 -6.75 20.76 -15.45
N SER A 92 -7.13 20.61 -16.71
CA SER A 92 -7.71 19.36 -17.21
C SER A 92 -6.71 18.22 -17.06
N ALA A 93 -7.19 17.03 -16.70
CA ALA A 93 -6.37 15.81 -16.74
C ALA A 93 -5.65 15.69 -18.08
N LEU A 94 -4.38 15.29 -18.01
CA LEU A 94 -3.61 15.04 -19.22
C LEU A 94 -4.24 13.86 -19.95
N PRO A 95 -4.24 13.84 -21.30
CA PRO A 95 -4.82 12.74 -22.06
C PRO A 95 -3.87 11.52 -22.04
N TRP A 96 -3.14 11.27 -20.96
CA TRP A 96 -2.09 10.28 -20.87
C TRP A 96 -2.48 9.17 -19.90
N ALA A 97 -2.21 7.93 -20.29
CA ALA A 97 -2.39 6.77 -19.43
C ALA A 97 -1.22 5.80 -19.58
N CYS A 98 -0.96 5.01 -18.55
CA CYS A 98 0.06 3.96 -18.59
C CYS A 98 -0.25 2.98 -19.74
N ALA A 99 0.75 2.73 -20.59
CA ALA A 99 0.67 1.80 -21.71
C ALA A 99 0.86 0.33 -21.30
N GLY A 100 1.00 0.06 -20.01
CA GLY A 100 1.31 -1.26 -19.47
C GLY A 100 2.79 -1.61 -19.58
N HIS A 101 3.35 -2.18 -18.53
CA HIS A 101 4.74 -2.60 -18.37
C HIS A 101 4.86 -4.10 -18.67
N PRO A 102 5.82 -4.53 -19.51
CA PRO A 102 6.06 -5.94 -19.75
C PRO A 102 6.58 -6.64 -18.48
N ALA A 103 6.34 -7.94 -18.38
CA ALA A 103 7.01 -8.79 -17.39
C ALA A 103 8.53 -8.77 -17.63
N ALA A 104 9.31 -8.90 -16.55
CA ALA A 104 10.75 -9.04 -16.67
C ALA A 104 11.14 -10.39 -17.29
N THR A 105 12.23 -10.41 -18.07
CA THR A 105 12.82 -11.65 -18.57
C THR A 105 13.86 -12.15 -17.57
N LEU A 106 13.86 -13.46 -17.31
CA LEU A 106 14.81 -14.10 -16.41
C LEU A 106 15.93 -14.81 -17.20
N PRO A 107 17.16 -14.83 -16.68
CA PRO A 107 17.61 -14.19 -15.44
C PRO A 107 17.65 -12.65 -15.57
N LEU A 108 17.31 -11.96 -14.49
CA LEU A 108 17.31 -10.50 -14.39
C LEU A 108 18.50 -10.06 -13.53
N ASP A 109 19.24 -9.04 -13.94
CA ASP A 109 20.13 -8.31 -13.04
C ASP A 109 19.32 -7.19 -12.36
N LEU A 110 19.22 -7.25 -11.03
CA LEU A 110 18.52 -6.25 -10.23
C LEU A 110 19.49 -5.68 -9.20
N ASP A 111 19.94 -4.46 -9.45
CA ASP A 111 20.90 -3.73 -8.59
C ASP A 111 22.20 -4.53 -8.34
N GLY A 112 22.71 -5.21 -9.37
CA GLY A 112 23.92 -6.03 -9.28
C GLY A 112 23.68 -7.41 -8.67
N ILE A 113 22.44 -7.77 -8.37
CA ILE A 113 22.06 -9.12 -7.94
C ILE A 113 21.41 -9.86 -9.09
N ARG A 114 21.99 -11.00 -9.47
CA ARG A 114 21.38 -11.91 -10.45
C ARG A 114 20.20 -12.64 -9.82
N ILE A 115 19.01 -12.39 -10.34
CA ILE A 115 17.76 -13.08 -10.01
C ILE A 115 17.46 -14.12 -11.09
N ALA A 116 17.32 -15.37 -10.68
CA ALA A 116 17.13 -16.50 -11.58
C ALA A 116 16.09 -17.50 -11.01
N PRO A 117 15.58 -18.44 -11.81
CA PRO A 117 14.66 -19.47 -11.33
C PRO A 117 15.18 -20.31 -10.16
N ASP A 118 16.48 -20.45 -10.01
CA ASP A 118 17.13 -21.21 -8.95
C ASP A 118 17.57 -20.36 -7.75
N THR A 119 17.24 -19.06 -7.71
CA THR A 119 17.53 -18.20 -6.56
C THR A 119 16.87 -18.74 -5.28
N ASP A 120 17.64 -18.76 -4.18
CA ASP A 120 17.16 -19.06 -2.82
C ASP A 120 16.36 -17.87 -2.27
N PHE A 121 15.10 -17.77 -2.69
CA PHE A 121 14.19 -16.71 -2.24
C PHE A 121 13.94 -16.71 -0.74
N PRO A 122 13.79 -17.84 -0.03
CA PRO A 122 13.74 -17.84 1.44
C PRO A 122 14.91 -17.11 2.09
N ALA A 123 16.16 -17.46 1.73
CA ALA A 123 17.33 -16.81 2.31
C ALA A 123 17.44 -15.33 1.90
N LEU A 124 17.17 -15.03 0.63
CA LEU A 124 17.21 -13.66 0.10
C LEU A 124 16.17 -12.76 0.79
N MET A 125 14.91 -13.21 0.90
CA MET A 125 13.84 -12.44 1.51
C MET A 125 14.08 -12.20 3.00
N ARG A 126 14.48 -13.25 3.74
CA ARG A 126 14.85 -13.08 5.15
C ARG A 126 15.96 -12.05 5.32
N ARG A 127 17.02 -12.14 4.50
CA ARG A 127 18.15 -11.22 4.53
C ARG A 127 17.71 -9.78 4.25
N THR A 128 16.90 -9.57 3.22
CA THR A 128 16.38 -8.24 2.88
C THR A 128 15.51 -7.67 3.97
N LEU A 129 14.55 -8.44 4.48
CA LEU A 129 13.65 -8.01 5.55
C LEU A 129 14.37 -7.75 6.89
N ALA A 130 15.57 -8.31 7.06
CA ALA A 130 16.49 -7.97 8.17
C ALA A 130 17.22 -6.62 7.96
N GLY A 131 16.93 -5.89 6.89
CA GLY A 131 17.48 -4.56 6.59
C GLY A 131 18.65 -4.57 5.60
N TRP A 132 18.98 -5.69 4.97
CA TRP A 132 19.99 -5.70 3.91
C TRP A 132 19.40 -5.23 2.58
N SER A 133 20.17 -4.43 1.85
CA SER A 133 19.91 -4.05 0.46
C SER A 133 21.19 -4.15 -0.36
N PRO A 134 21.09 -4.41 -1.69
CA PRO A 134 22.24 -4.30 -2.58
C PRO A 134 22.88 -2.91 -2.57
N GLU A 135 24.16 -2.83 -2.91
CA GLU A 135 24.90 -1.55 -2.94
C GLU A 135 24.34 -0.59 -4.00
N LEU A 136 23.93 -1.13 -5.15
CA LEU A 136 23.34 -0.37 -6.25
C LEU A 136 21.86 -0.04 -6.03
N ALA A 137 21.25 -0.50 -4.93
CA ALA A 137 19.88 -0.15 -4.59
C ALA A 137 19.76 1.35 -4.27
N ARG A 138 18.61 1.93 -4.59
CA ARG A 138 18.38 3.37 -4.46
C ARG A 138 18.29 3.79 -3.00
N PRO A 139 18.65 5.04 -2.64
CA PRO A 139 18.58 5.51 -1.25
C PRO A 139 17.25 5.21 -0.54
N GLY A 140 16.13 5.38 -1.23
CA GLY A 140 14.79 5.06 -0.70
C GLY A 140 14.51 3.56 -0.50
N GLU A 141 15.10 2.70 -1.33
CA GLU A 141 15.00 1.25 -1.19
C GLU A 141 15.87 0.75 -0.04
N ARG A 142 16.97 1.46 0.25
CA ARG A 142 17.87 1.17 1.38
C ARG A 142 17.41 1.77 2.71
N SER A 143 16.64 2.86 2.68
CA SER A 143 16.17 3.54 3.89
C SER A 143 15.03 2.81 4.59
N SER A 144 14.39 1.86 3.92
CA SER A 144 13.33 1.03 4.47
C SER A 144 13.71 -0.45 4.42
N PRO A 145 13.57 -1.21 5.53
CA PRO A 145 13.84 -2.65 5.55
C PRO A 145 13.04 -3.48 4.55
N VAL A 146 11.91 -2.94 4.05
CA VAL A 146 11.05 -3.63 3.06
C VAL A 146 11.23 -3.07 1.65
N GLY A 147 11.95 -1.96 1.47
CA GLY A 147 12.00 -1.21 0.21
C GLY A 147 12.50 -2.05 -0.97
N TRP A 148 13.65 -2.71 -0.79
CA TRP A 148 14.18 -3.58 -1.84
C TRP A 148 13.38 -4.88 -2.03
N ALA A 149 12.78 -5.44 -0.96
CA ALA A 149 11.92 -6.62 -1.05
C ALA A 149 10.67 -6.34 -1.89
N ILE A 150 10.06 -5.17 -1.67
CA ILE A 150 8.98 -4.64 -2.48
C ILE A 150 9.41 -4.53 -3.94
N LYS A 151 10.54 -3.87 -4.23
CA LYS A 151 11.04 -3.73 -5.60
C LYS A 151 11.21 -5.09 -6.27
N LEU A 152 11.87 -6.03 -5.59
CA LEU A 152 12.08 -7.38 -6.10
C LEU A 152 10.76 -8.05 -6.48
N PHE A 153 9.76 -8.01 -5.60
CA PHE A 153 8.44 -8.59 -5.87
C PHE A 153 7.76 -7.93 -7.09
N VAL A 154 7.72 -6.59 -7.13
CA VAL A 154 7.11 -5.82 -8.22
C VAL A 154 7.78 -6.12 -9.56
N ARG A 155 9.11 -6.20 -9.56
CA ARG A 155 9.93 -6.52 -10.72
C ARG A 155 9.71 -7.92 -11.27
N LEU A 156 9.16 -8.82 -10.47
CA LEU A 156 8.92 -10.21 -10.82
C LEU A 156 7.45 -10.52 -11.12
N LEU A 157 6.53 -9.54 -11.05
CA LEU A 157 5.13 -9.81 -11.37
C LEU A 157 4.98 -10.41 -12.78
N ASP A 158 4.09 -11.40 -12.90
CA ASP A 158 3.82 -12.21 -14.10
C ASP A 158 5.01 -12.96 -14.69
N THR A 159 6.09 -13.15 -13.91
CA THR A 159 7.20 -14.05 -14.29
C THR A 159 6.95 -15.50 -13.87
N GLY A 160 5.96 -15.73 -13.00
CA GLY A 160 5.71 -16.99 -12.31
C GLY A 160 6.59 -17.20 -11.08
N ILE A 161 7.57 -16.31 -10.83
CA ILE A 161 8.47 -16.37 -9.67
C ILE A 161 7.97 -15.51 -8.52
N GLU A 162 7.16 -14.47 -8.77
CA GLU A 162 6.65 -13.55 -7.77
C GLU A 162 5.99 -14.27 -6.59
N GLN A 163 5.29 -15.39 -6.84
CA GLN A 163 4.67 -16.20 -5.79
C GLN A 163 5.68 -16.80 -4.81
N ARG A 164 6.89 -17.15 -5.29
CA ARG A 164 7.97 -17.66 -4.42
C ARG A 164 8.54 -16.56 -3.54
N VAL A 165 8.65 -15.35 -4.08
CA VAL A 165 9.10 -14.16 -3.32
C VAL A 165 8.09 -13.82 -2.23
N SER A 166 6.81 -13.70 -2.57
CA SER A 166 5.77 -13.36 -1.59
C SER A 166 5.57 -14.46 -0.55
N THR A 167 5.61 -15.74 -0.95
CA THR A 167 5.55 -16.87 0.00
C THR A 167 6.74 -16.85 0.96
N ALA A 168 7.95 -16.57 0.46
CA ALA A 168 9.15 -16.44 1.29
C ALA A 168 9.05 -15.23 2.26
N ALA A 169 8.50 -14.11 1.80
CA ALA A 169 8.24 -12.94 2.63
C ALA A 169 7.22 -13.28 3.75
N ALA A 170 6.11 -13.92 3.40
CA ALA A 170 5.06 -14.30 4.34
C ALA A 170 5.53 -15.35 5.36
N ALA A 171 6.46 -16.24 4.99
CA ALA A 171 7.09 -17.17 5.92
C ALA A 171 7.89 -16.45 7.04
N CYS A 172 8.33 -15.21 6.80
CA CYS A 172 9.06 -14.40 7.77
C CYS A 172 8.14 -13.74 8.83
N ILE A 173 6.81 -13.89 8.76
CA ILE A 173 5.88 -13.36 9.78
C ILE A 173 6.14 -13.98 11.16
N THR A 174 6.67 -15.20 11.22
CA THR A 174 7.02 -15.92 12.46
C THR A 174 8.52 -15.97 12.73
N ASP A 175 9.31 -15.13 12.05
CA ASP A 175 10.76 -15.07 12.27
C ASP A 175 11.08 -14.83 13.75
N ALA A 176 12.19 -15.38 14.25
CA ALA A 176 12.63 -15.12 15.63
C ALA A 176 12.95 -13.63 15.87
N ASP A 177 13.45 -12.92 14.86
CA ASP A 177 13.76 -11.49 14.96
C ASP A 177 12.49 -10.62 14.77
N PRO A 178 12.07 -9.81 15.77
CA PRO A 178 10.90 -8.94 15.65
C PRO A 178 11.01 -7.90 14.53
N ARG A 179 12.22 -7.50 14.11
CA ARG A 179 12.41 -6.57 12.97
C ARG A 179 12.00 -7.23 11.66
N VAL A 180 12.38 -8.48 11.48
CA VAL A 180 12.02 -9.27 10.30
C VAL A 180 10.51 -9.51 10.28
N ARG A 181 9.89 -9.82 11.42
CA ARG A 181 8.42 -9.93 11.53
C ARG A 181 7.71 -8.63 11.13
N ALA A 182 8.17 -7.50 11.65
CA ALA A 182 7.61 -6.18 11.33
C ALA A 182 7.68 -5.89 9.83
N ALA A 183 8.84 -6.12 9.21
CA ALA A 183 9.07 -5.90 7.79
C ALA A 183 8.23 -6.87 6.92
N ALA A 184 8.08 -8.14 7.33
CA ALA A 184 7.23 -9.12 6.66
C ALA A 184 5.75 -8.70 6.69
N LEU A 185 5.26 -8.23 7.84
CA LEU A 185 3.89 -7.71 7.96
C LEU A 185 3.68 -6.46 7.10
N TRP A 186 4.67 -5.58 6.99
CA TRP A 186 4.60 -4.45 6.08
C TRP A 186 4.56 -4.90 4.62
N PHE A 187 5.39 -5.87 4.22
CA PHE A 187 5.34 -6.44 2.87
C PHE A 187 3.94 -6.99 2.54
N VAL A 188 3.33 -7.76 3.45
CA VAL A 188 1.97 -8.28 3.27
C VAL A 188 0.93 -7.16 3.24
N ALA A 189 1.08 -6.13 4.06
CA ALA A 189 0.20 -4.96 4.02
C ALA A 189 0.28 -4.21 2.68
N ALA A 190 1.46 -4.16 2.05
CA ALA A 190 1.67 -3.57 0.73
C ALA A 190 1.09 -4.43 -0.40
N PHE A 191 1.15 -5.76 -0.26
CA PHE A 191 0.64 -6.73 -1.23
C PHE A 191 -0.36 -7.70 -0.58
N PRO A 192 -1.55 -7.22 -0.19
CA PRO A 192 -2.50 -8.02 0.59
C PRO A 192 -3.02 -9.24 -0.17
N GLU A 193 -2.90 -9.29 -1.50
CA GLU A 193 -3.37 -10.40 -2.34
C GLU A 193 -2.25 -11.37 -2.75
N ALA A 194 -1.00 -11.11 -2.36
CA ALA A 194 0.12 -11.96 -2.76
C ALA A 194 0.06 -13.33 -2.06
N ALA A 195 0.61 -14.36 -2.71
CA ALA A 195 0.68 -15.71 -2.14
C ALA A 195 1.31 -15.71 -0.74
N GLY A 196 0.68 -16.40 0.21
CA GLY A 196 1.11 -16.47 1.60
C GLY A 196 0.56 -15.36 2.49
N ALA A 197 -0.01 -14.28 1.94
CA ALA A 197 -0.60 -13.20 2.73
C ALA A 197 -1.75 -13.68 3.63
N GLU A 198 -2.43 -14.78 3.28
CA GLU A 198 -3.48 -15.42 4.07
C GLU A 198 -3.02 -15.97 5.44
N ARG A 199 -1.71 -16.05 5.67
CA ARG A 199 -1.14 -16.43 6.97
C ARG A 199 -1.41 -15.40 8.06
N VAL A 200 -1.70 -14.15 7.69
CA VAL A 200 -2.11 -13.11 8.65
C VAL A 200 -3.38 -13.55 9.37
N GLU A 201 -4.37 -14.09 8.66
CA GLU A 201 -5.60 -14.62 9.25
C GLU A 201 -5.34 -15.77 10.24
N ASP A 202 -4.35 -16.62 9.96
CA ASP A 202 -4.00 -17.72 10.86
C ASP A 202 -3.40 -17.21 12.18
N HIS A 203 -2.53 -16.19 12.13
CA HIS A 203 -1.98 -15.57 13.35
C HIS A 203 -3.01 -14.75 14.11
N VAL A 204 -3.92 -14.08 13.42
CA VAL A 204 -5.04 -13.38 14.07
C VAL A 204 -5.96 -14.39 14.75
N ALA A 205 -6.35 -15.48 14.08
CA ALA A 205 -7.25 -16.47 14.65
C ALA A 205 -6.61 -17.37 15.73
N GLY A 206 -5.29 -17.54 15.69
CA GLY A 206 -4.54 -18.48 16.52
C GLY A 206 -3.70 -17.84 17.62
N ASP A 207 -2.49 -18.38 17.81
CA ASP A 207 -1.55 -17.91 18.83
C ASP A 207 -0.89 -16.58 18.42
N ARG A 208 -1.04 -15.58 19.30
CA ARG A 208 -0.48 -14.23 19.14
C ARG A 208 0.73 -13.94 20.02
N THR A 209 1.30 -14.94 20.69
CA THR A 209 2.45 -14.76 21.60
C THR A 209 3.64 -14.03 20.96
N LEU A 210 3.85 -14.17 19.65
CA LEU A 210 4.91 -13.47 18.90
C LEU A 210 4.63 -11.97 18.61
N PHE A 211 3.41 -11.51 18.85
CA PHE A 211 2.92 -10.18 18.45
C PHE A 211 2.37 -9.36 19.63
N ALA A 212 1.58 -10.00 20.50
CA ALA A 212 0.86 -9.34 21.58
C ALA A 212 1.84 -8.69 22.57
N GLY A 213 1.72 -7.36 22.71
CA GLY A 213 2.58 -6.57 23.58
C GLY A 213 4.04 -6.46 23.14
N VAL A 214 4.43 -7.04 22.01
CA VAL A 214 5.81 -6.93 21.48
C VAL A 214 5.97 -5.56 20.80
N PRO A 215 6.90 -4.71 21.25
CA PRO A 215 7.13 -3.41 20.60
C PRO A 215 7.56 -3.59 19.14
N ASP A 216 7.04 -2.74 18.26
CA ASP A 216 7.48 -2.71 16.86
C ASP A 216 8.81 -1.94 16.76
N PRO A 217 9.92 -2.60 16.39
CA PRO A 217 11.24 -1.97 16.37
C PRO A 217 11.44 -0.97 15.22
N THR A 218 10.45 -0.82 14.33
CA THR A 218 10.52 0.05 13.14
C THR A 218 9.48 1.17 13.14
N ALA A 219 8.70 1.29 14.23
CA ALA A 219 7.64 2.28 14.36
C ALA A 219 7.83 3.15 15.61
N SER A 220 6.90 4.08 15.87
CA SER A 220 6.89 4.88 17.09
C SER A 220 6.71 4.00 18.33
N ALA A 221 7.12 4.51 19.49
CA ALA A 221 7.17 3.76 20.75
C ALA A 221 5.82 3.17 21.23
N SER A 222 4.69 3.65 20.71
CA SER A 222 3.35 3.14 21.04
C SER A 222 2.86 2.03 20.12
N CYS A 223 3.56 1.75 19.01
CA CYS A 223 3.15 0.73 18.05
C CYS A 223 3.69 -0.65 18.46
N THR A 224 2.82 -1.66 18.42
CA THR A 224 3.19 -3.06 18.67
C THR A 224 3.14 -3.88 17.39
N LEU A 225 3.79 -5.05 17.40
CA LEU A 225 3.66 -6.00 16.31
C LEU A 225 2.23 -6.52 16.16
N GLU A 226 1.43 -6.59 17.23
CA GLU A 226 0.01 -6.91 17.14
C GLU A 226 -0.77 -5.84 16.37
N THR A 227 -0.52 -4.56 16.66
CA THR A 227 -1.11 -3.45 15.90
C THR A 227 -0.76 -3.55 14.41
N ARG A 228 0.48 -3.94 14.08
CA ARG A 228 0.92 -4.13 12.69
C ARG A 228 0.31 -5.38 12.03
N LEU A 229 0.13 -6.47 12.78
CA LEU A 229 -0.59 -7.66 12.33
C LEU A 229 -2.05 -7.31 11.96
N LEU A 230 -2.75 -6.57 12.83
CA LEU A 230 -4.11 -6.12 12.56
C LEU A 230 -4.18 -5.13 11.39
N ARG A 231 -3.17 -4.27 11.19
CA ARG A 231 -3.09 -3.42 10.00
C ARG A 231 -2.93 -4.24 8.71
N ALA A 232 -2.10 -5.29 8.72
CA ALA A 232 -1.97 -6.20 7.59
C ALA A 232 -3.30 -6.91 7.29
N LEU A 233 -4.04 -7.34 8.32
CA LEU A 233 -5.40 -7.88 8.18
C LEU A 233 -6.35 -6.85 7.54
N GLY A 234 -6.34 -5.61 8.03
CA GLY A 234 -7.14 -4.52 7.48
C GLY A 234 -6.87 -4.25 6.00
N ARG A 235 -5.61 -4.32 5.57
CA ARG A 235 -5.26 -4.21 4.14
C ARG A 235 -5.84 -5.35 3.30
N ARG A 236 -5.92 -6.57 3.84
CA ARG A 236 -6.59 -7.71 3.18
C ARG A 236 -8.10 -7.51 3.06
N VAL A 237 -8.72 -6.88 4.05
CA VAL A 237 -10.15 -6.51 4.01
C VAL A 237 -10.48 -5.56 2.86
N LEU A 238 -9.51 -4.73 2.42
CA LEU A 238 -9.70 -3.81 1.29
C LEU A 238 -9.58 -4.47 -0.09
N ALA A 239 -9.10 -5.70 -0.20
CA ALA A 239 -8.99 -6.38 -1.48
C ALA A 239 -10.39 -6.66 -2.06
N ARG A 240 -10.61 -6.32 -3.34
CA ARG A 240 -11.89 -6.51 -4.05
C ARG A 240 -11.74 -7.45 -5.23
N ASP A 241 -12.77 -8.22 -5.52
CA ASP A 241 -12.88 -8.97 -6.78
C ASP A 241 -13.42 -8.08 -7.92
N GLY A 242 -13.52 -8.63 -9.13
CA GLY A 242 -14.04 -7.90 -10.30
C GLY A 242 -15.52 -7.47 -10.17
N ALA A 243 -16.25 -7.97 -9.18
CA ALA A 243 -17.62 -7.57 -8.87
C ALA A 243 -17.70 -6.57 -7.71
N GLY A 244 -16.55 -6.07 -7.22
CA GLY A 244 -16.48 -5.12 -6.11
C GLY A 244 -16.76 -5.75 -4.74
N ARG A 245 -16.76 -7.09 -4.62
CA ARG A 245 -16.94 -7.78 -3.34
C ARG A 245 -15.61 -7.97 -2.63
N VAL A 246 -15.62 -8.02 -1.30
CA VAL A 246 -14.42 -8.33 -0.52
C VAL A 246 -13.90 -9.72 -0.91
N LYS A 247 -12.67 -9.78 -1.42
CA LYS A 247 -12.06 -11.02 -1.91
C LYS A 247 -11.68 -11.96 -0.77
N ALA A 248 -11.17 -11.41 0.34
CA ALA A 248 -10.75 -12.15 1.53
C ALA A 248 -11.87 -12.17 2.59
N ALA A 249 -12.94 -12.95 2.36
CA ALA A 249 -14.09 -13.02 3.28
C ALA A 249 -13.68 -13.38 4.72
N ARG A 250 -12.76 -14.34 4.89
CA ARG A 250 -12.20 -14.70 6.21
C ARG A 250 -11.52 -13.52 6.91
N ALA A 251 -10.81 -12.67 6.17
CA ALA A 251 -10.17 -11.49 6.75
C ALA A 251 -11.21 -10.48 7.26
N LEU A 252 -12.32 -10.31 6.53
CA LEU A 252 -13.43 -9.45 6.95
C LEU A 252 -14.07 -9.97 8.25
N ASP A 253 -14.36 -11.27 8.33
CA ASP A 253 -14.96 -11.86 9.53
C ASP A 253 -14.05 -11.71 10.75
N LEU A 254 -12.75 -11.96 10.60
CA LEU A 254 -11.77 -11.76 11.66
C LEU A 254 -11.64 -10.28 12.05
N ALA A 255 -11.63 -9.35 11.09
CA ALA A 255 -11.56 -7.92 11.39
C ALA A 255 -12.80 -7.44 12.16
N LYS A 256 -13.99 -7.93 11.81
CA LYS A 256 -15.24 -7.67 12.54
C LYS A 256 -15.18 -8.19 13.98
N ALA A 257 -14.68 -9.41 14.16
CA ALA A 257 -14.51 -10.01 15.49
C ALA A 257 -13.50 -9.21 16.34
N GLU A 258 -12.38 -8.79 15.76
CA GLU A 258 -11.36 -8.00 16.44
C GLU A 258 -11.81 -6.57 16.76
N ALA A 259 -12.62 -5.94 15.92
CA ALA A 259 -13.22 -4.63 16.20
C ALA A 259 -14.15 -4.66 17.43
N LEU A 260 -14.75 -5.82 17.73
CA LEU A 260 -15.57 -6.05 18.92
C LEU A 260 -14.75 -6.48 20.15
N ARG A 261 -13.44 -6.69 20.00
CA ARG A 261 -12.54 -7.05 21.11
C ARG A 261 -12.01 -5.80 21.82
N PRO A 262 -11.98 -5.77 23.17
CA PRO A 262 -11.38 -4.66 23.91
C PRO A 262 -9.91 -4.39 23.56
N GLY A 263 -9.55 -3.11 23.41
CA GLY A 263 -8.17 -2.62 23.34
C GLY A 263 -7.63 -2.37 21.93
N GLN A 264 -7.45 -3.40 21.11
CA GLN A 264 -6.60 -3.34 19.90
C GLN A 264 -7.38 -3.16 18.58
N GLY A 265 -8.71 -3.26 18.60
CA GLY A 265 -9.54 -3.23 17.38
C GLY A 265 -9.61 -1.88 16.67
N THR A 266 -9.19 -0.78 17.30
CA THR A 266 -9.33 0.58 16.74
C THR A 266 -8.61 0.78 15.41
N VAL A 267 -7.48 0.11 15.20
CA VAL A 267 -6.74 0.15 13.93
C VAL A 267 -7.55 -0.41 12.74
N LEU A 268 -8.59 -1.20 13.01
CA LEU A 268 -9.44 -1.82 11.99
C LEU A 268 -10.61 -0.94 11.55
N PHE A 269 -10.95 0.12 12.29
CA PHE A 269 -12.18 0.87 12.04
C PHE A 269 -12.19 1.56 10.66
N SER A 270 -11.05 2.11 10.21
CA SER A 270 -10.95 2.71 8.87
C SER A 270 -11.09 1.69 7.76
N PHE A 271 -10.43 0.53 7.91
CA PHE A 271 -10.56 -0.55 6.94
C PHE A 271 -12.00 -1.10 6.85
N LEU A 272 -12.71 -1.15 7.98
CA LEU A 272 -14.10 -1.57 8.03
C LEU A 272 -15.06 -0.51 7.52
N ALA A 273 -14.79 0.79 7.74
CA ALA A 273 -15.59 1.86 7.16
C ALA A 273 -15.53 1.84 5.63
N ASP A 274 -14.37 1.54 5.05
CA ASP A 274 -14.20 1.42 3.59
C ASP A 274 -14.80 0.12 3.03
N ALA A 275 -14.87 -0.95 3.83
CA ALA A 275 -15.26 -2.28 3.35
C ALA A 275 -16.69 -2.69 3.65
N ASP A 276 -17.22 -2.29 4.79
CA ASP A 276 -18.57 -2.62 5.24
C ASP A 276 -19.07 -1.52 6.20
N PRO A 277 -19.32 -0.31 5.69
CA PRO A 277 -19.76 0.83 6.51
C PRO A 277 -21.09 0.57 7.20
N ASP A 278 -21.98 -0.22 6.58
CA ASP A 278 -23.27 -0.60 7.14
C ASP A 278 -23.11 -1.49 8.38
N TRP A 279 -22.23 -2.51 8.31
CA TRP A 279 -21.93 -3.32 9.48
C TRP A 279 -21.29 -2.48 10.60
N LEU A 280 -20.36 -1.58 10.26
CA LEU A 280 -19.68 -0.74 11.24
C LEU A 280 -20.68 0.18 11.96
N ALA A 281 -21.58 0.82 11.20
CA ALA A 281 -22.65 1.65 11.74
C ALA A 281 -23.60 0.85 12.64
N ALA A 282 -24.05 -0.33 12.19
CA ALA A 282 -24.95 -1.20 12.95
C ALA A 282 -24.34 -1.71 14.28
N ASN A 283 -23.01 -1.77 14.38
CA ASN A 283 -22.29 -2.28 15.55
C ASN A 283 -21.62 -1.16 16.37
N ALA A 284 -21.84 0.11 16.06
CA ALA A 284 -21.14 1.24 16.70
C ALA A 284 -21.30 1.25 18.23
N ALA A 285 -22.50 0.98 18.76
CA ALA A 285 -22.70 0.89 20.20
C ALA A 285 -21.96 -0.30 20.85
N ALA A 286 -21.83 -1.43 20.16
CA ALA A 286 -21.09 -2.59 20.65
C ALA A 286 -19.59 -2.28 20.70
N ILE A 287 -19.05 -1.70 19.63
CA ILE A 287 -17.65 -1.28 19.53
C ILE A 287 -17.32 -0.21 20.58
N ALA A 288 -18.18 0.80 20.79
CA ALA A 288 -17.94 1.83 21.80
C ALA A 288 -17.89 1.29 23.24
N ARG A 289 -18.50 0.13 23.51
CA ARG A 289 -18.41 -0.53 24.82
C ARG A 289 -17.07 -1.25 25.05
N THR A 290 -16.27 -1.48 24.01
CA THR A 290 -14.99 -2.21 24.12
C THR A 290 -13.88 -1.33 24.71
N GLY A 291 -14.00 0.00 24.65
CA GLY A 291 -13.02 0.92 25.22
C GLY A 291 -13.45 2.39 25.19
N PRO A 292 -12.94 3.23 26.12
CA PRO A 292 -13.36 4.63 26.27
C PRO A 292 -13.00 5.53 25.07
N GLU A 293 -12.03 5.14 24.25
CA GLU A 293 -11.60 5.91 23.07
C GLU A 293 -12.21 5.42 21.76
N ALA A 294 -12.83 4.24 21.75
CA ALA A 294 -13.32 3.61 20.52
C ALA A 294 -14.36 4.48 19.79
N TRP A 295 -15.24 5.16 20.54
CA TRP A 295 -16.27 6.02 19.96
C TRP A 295 -15.68 7.28 19.29
N VAL A 296 -14.54 7.80 19.76
CA VAL A 296 -13.89 8.96 19.13
C VAL A 296 -13.40 8.58 17.74
N TRP A 297 -12.74 7.43 17.64
CA TRP A 297 -12.27 6.89 16.36
C TRP A 297 -13.43 6.58 15.42
N LEU A 298 -14.50 5.95 15.91
CA LEU A 298 -15.70 5.69 15.10
C LEU A 298 -16.27 6.97 14.49
N MET A 299 -16.42 8.04 15.28
CA MET A 299 -16.96 9.31 14.79
C MET A 299 -16.05 9.98 13.76
N SER A 300 -14.73 9.77 13.82
CA SER A 300 -13.78 10.33 12.84
C SER A 300 -13.66 9.53 11.54
N THR A 301 -14.27 8.36 11.47
CA THR A 301 -14.01 7.38 10.40
C THR A 301 -15.28 6.91 9.71
N ILE A 302 -16.44 7.03 10.35
CA ILE A 302 -17.70 6.70 9.72
C ILE A 302 -18.04 7.71 8.60
N PRO A 303 -18.57 7.27 7.45
CA PRO A 303 -19.10 8.17 6.43
C PRO A 303 -20.19 9.13 6.95
N ASP A 304 -20.22 10.35 6.40
CA ASP A 304 -21.12 11.43 6.83
C ASP A 304 -22.61 11.05 6.78
N ASP A 305 -23.01 10.29 5.76
CA ASP A 305 -24.39 9.83 5.56
C ASP A 305 -24.85 8.82 6.64
N ARG A 306 -23.91 8.23 7.38
CA ARG A 306 -24.17 7.31 8.51
C ARG A 306 -23.93 7.96 9.88
N LEU A 307 -23.34 9.16 9.94
CA LEU A 307 -22.94 9.82 11.18
C LEU A 307 -24.11 10.03 12.15
N ALA A 308 -25.27 10.46 11.65
CA ALA A 308 -26.45 10.70 12.48
C ALA A 308 -26.99 9.41 13.12
N GLU A 309 -26.90 8.27 12.43
CA GLU A 309 -27.29 6.97 12.98
C GLU A 309 -26.32 6.52 14.07
N VAL A 310 -25.02 6.57 13.79
CA VAL A 310 -23.97 6.21 14.74
C VAL A 310 -24.05 7.08 15.99
N ALA A 311 -24.22 8.40 15.85
CA ALA A 311 -24.36 9.32 16.98
C ALA A 311 -25.55 8.95 17.89
N ARG A 312 -26.69 8.54 17.31
CA ARG A 312 -27.85 8.06 18.09
C ARG A 312 -27.51 6.79 18.89
N GLN A 313 -26.84 5.83 18.28
CA GLN A 313 -26.43 4.60 18.97
C GLN A 313 -25.43 4.88 20.09
N LEU A 314 -24.45 5.75 19.84
CA LEU A 314 -23.43 6.13 20.82
C LEU A 314 -24.02 6.90 22.01
N ALA A 315 -25.05 7.71 21.82
CA ALA A 315 -25.73 8.43 22.90
C ALA A 315 -26.39 7.48 23.95
N ALA A 316 -26.65 6.23 23.58
CA ALA A 316 -27.17 5.19 24.47
C ALA A 316 -26.06 4.48 25.28
N VAL A 317 -24.78 4.71 24.99
CA VAL A 317 -23.66 4.11 25.70
C VAL A 317 -23.29 4.97 26.92
N PRO A 318 -23.36 4.46 28.17
CA PRO A 318 -23.22 5.28 29.38
C PRO A 318 -21.92 6.08 29.54
N ARG A 319 -20.85 5.69 28.86
CA ARG A 319 -19.52 6.32 28.97
C ARG A 319 -19.21 7.32 27.84
N VAL A 320 -20.13 7.51 26.90
CA VAL A 320 -19.95 8.45 25.79
C VAL A 320 -20.38 9.85 26.23
N ASP A 321 -19.49 10.82 26.04
CA ASP A 321 -19.80 12.23 26.28
C ASP A 321 -20.74 12.77 25.19
N ARG A 322 -22.01 12.91 25.54
CA ARG A 322 -23.06 13.41 24.65
C ARG A 322 -22.82 14.84 24.18
N ALA A 323 -22.07 15.66 24.92
CA ALA A 323 -21.74 17.02 24.49
C ALA A 323 -20.83 17.02 23.25
N ARG A 324 -19.97 15.99 23.11
CA ARG A 324 -19.06 15.84 21.99
C ARG A 324 -19.71 15.23 20.74
N LEU A 325 -20.89 14.63 20.86
CA LEU A 325 -21.65 14.07 19.71
C LEU A 325 -22.47 15.12 18.93
N ARG A 326 -22.55 16.37 19.42
CA ARG A 326 -23.39 17.44 18.85
C ARG A 326 -22.64 18.43 17.95
N LYS A 327 -21.34 18.19 17.73
CA LYS A 327 -20.50 18.94 16.79
C LYS A 327 -20.45 18.19 15.48
#